data_AF-A0A4R8UI32-F1
#
_entry.id   AF-A0A4R8UI32-F1
#
_cell.length_a   1.000
_cell.length_b   1.000
_cell.length_c   1.000
_cell.angle_alpha   90.00
_cell.angle_beta   90.00
_cell.angle_gamma   90.00
#
_symmetry.space_group_name_H-M   'P 1'
#
loop_
_entity.id
_entity.type
_entity.pdbx_description
1 polymer ?
#
loop_
_entity_poly.entity_id
_entity_poly.type
_entity_poly.pdbx_seq_one_letter_code
_entity_poly.pdbx_strand_id
1 'polypeptide(L)'
;MAESIDDLRCPRDLTEEPDGFGRVRALPWKTAVSRESEAFLLVAQRQHTYSVRIRRRIKETGSNLKAYAREAGTSYDRLGKLLRGVIVMRLEDIAMADVVLGGISEARDYQP
;
A
#
# COMPACT_ATOMS: atom_id res chain seq x y z
N MET A 1 -5.43 26.59 -8.39
CA MET A 1 -6.67 25.87 -8.03
C MET A 1 -6.24 24.58 -7.38
N ALA A 2 -6.61 24.32 -6.12
CA ALA A 2 -6.31 23.05 -5.48
C ALA A 2 -7.18 21.97 -6.14
N GLU A 3 -6.57 20.89 -6.65
CA GLU A 3 -7.32 19.73 -7.13
C GLU A 3 -8.17 19.19 -5.98
N SER A 4 -9.48 19.02 -6.22
CA SER A 4 -10.35 18.38 -5.24
C SER A 4 -9.87 16.94 -5.03
N ILE A 5 -9.81 16.51 -3.77
CA ILE A 5 -9.48 15.12 -3.44
C ILE A 5 -10.46 14.14 -4.09
N ASP A 6 -11.68 14.60 -4.43
CA ASP A 6 -12.73 13.78 -5.02
C ASP A 6 -12.39 13.24 -6.43
N ASP A 7 -11.41 13.83 -7.13
CA ASP A 7 -10.94 13.34 -8.43
C ASP A 7 -9.74 12.36 -8.34
N LEU A 8 -9.16 12.19 -7.14
CA LEU A 8 -7.99 11.37 -6.92
C LEU A 8 -8.35 9.88 -6.84
N ARG A 9 -8.06 9.15 -7.92
CA ARG A 9 -8.37 7.72 -8.02
C ARG A 9 -7.21 6.80 -7.62
N CYS A 10 -6.01 7.34 -7.45
CA CYS A 10 -4.83 6.57 -7.06
C CYS A 10 -4.46 6.84 -5.60
N PRO A 11 -4.26 5.80 -4.76
CA PRO A 11 -3.86 5.96 -3.36
C PRO A 11 -2.66 6.88 -3.12
N ARG A 12 -1.68 6.88 -4.02
CA ARG A 12 -0.48 7.72 -3.89
C ARG A 12 -0.72 9.20 -4.06
N ASP A 13 -1.85 9.60 -4.65
CA ASP A 13 -2.14 11.01 -4.87
C ASP A 13 -2.70 11.67 -3.61
N LEU A 14 -3.04 10.90 -2.58
CA LEU A 14 -3.56 11.35 -1.29
C LEU A 14 -2.46 11.75 -0.29
N THR A 15 -1.19 11.65 -0.70
CA THR A 15 -0.02 12.16 0.05
C THR A 15 0.55 13.39 -0.65
N GLU A 16 1.25 14.24 0.10
CA GLU A 16 2.02 15.35 -0.46
C GLU A 16 3.30 14.87 -1.16
N GLU A 17 3.73 13.63 -0.89
CA GLU A 17 4.95 13.02 -1.46
C GLU A 17 4.65 11.68 -2.15
N PRO A 18 4.06 11.69 -3.37
CA PRO A 18 3.63 10.47 -4.04
C PRO A 18 4.75 9.46 -4.31
N ASP A 19 6.01 9.90 -4.45
CA ASP A 19 7.16 9.02 -4.77
C ASP A 19 7.65 8.19 -3.57
N GLY A 20 7.31 8.62 -2.34
CA GLY A 20 7.61 7.88 -1.12
C GLY A 20 6.59 6.76 -0.83
N PHE A 21 5.46 6.71 -1.53
CA PHE A 21 4.39 5.76 -1.28
C PHE A 21 4.87 4.30 -1.30
N GLY A 22 4.58 3.59 -0.20
CA GLY A 22 4.94 2.20 -0.01
C GLY A 22 6.43 1.94 0.14
N ARG A 23 7.28 2.97 0.33
CA ARG A 23 8.74 2.85 0.46
C ARG A 23 9.26 3.41 1.78
N VAL A 24 8.84 4.61 2.14
CA VAL A 24 9.22 5.25 3.42
C VAL A 24 8.25 4.83 4.52
N ARG A 25 8.66 4.92 5.79
CA ARG A 25 7.81 4.50 6.93
C ARG A 25 6.66 5.47 7.23
N ALA A 26 6.88 6.75 6.98
CA ALA A 26 5.94 7.82 7.28
C ALA A 26 5.88 8.77 6.09
N LEU A 27 4.69 9.27 5.79
CA LEU A 27 4.43 10.24 4.73
C LEU A 27 3.58 11.38 5.25
N PRO A 28 3.79 12.60 4.74
CA PRO A 28 2.83 13.68 4.87
C PRO A 28 1.55 13.33 4.08
N TRP A 29 0.39 13.40 4.74
CA TRP A 29 -0.91 13.08 4.16
C TRP A 29 -1.70 14.36 3.89
N LYS A 30 -2.41 14.43 2.76
CA LYS A 30 -3.32 15.54 2.48
C LYS A 30 -4.47 15.57 3.50
N THR A 31 -5.06 16.73 3.71
CA THR A 31 -6.20 16.90 4.61
C THR A 31 -7.52 16.59 3.89
N ALA A 32 -8.30 15.65 4.43
CA ALA A 32 -9.65 15.38 3.96
C ALA A 32 -10.61 16.53 4.30
N VAL A 33 -11.54 16.83 3.38
CA VAL A 33 -12.54 17.91 3.52
C VAL A 33 -13.98 17.40 3.57
N SER A 34 -14.16 16.09 3.39
CA SER A 34 -15.44 15.38 3.37
C SER A 34 -15.27 13.99 3.98
N ARG A 35 -16.36 13.37 4.45
CA ARG A 35 -16.33 11.97 4.95
C ARG A 35 -15.87 10.96 3.89
N GLU A 36 -16.20 11.23 2.63
CA GLU A 36 -15.79 10.40 1.51
C GLU A 36 -14.27 10.51 1.27
N SER A 37 -13.74 11.74 1.20
CA SER A 37 -12.30 11.96 1.10
C SER A 37 -11.52 11.42 2.31
N GLU A 38 -12.12 11.45 3.50
CA GLU A 38 -11.57 10.84 4.72
C GLU A 38 -11.47 9.32 4.59
N ALA A 39 -12.53 8.67 4.09
CA ALA A 39 -12.52 7.23 3.85
C ALA A 39 -11.44 6.84 2.83
N PHE A 40 -11.29 7.59 1.73
CA PHE A 40 -10.23 7.35 0.76
C PHE A 40 -8.83 7.57 1.34
N LEU A 41 -8.64 8.61 2.16
CA LEU A 41 -7.38 8.86 2.85
C LEU A 41 -6.99 7.70 3.77
N LEU A 42 -7.94 7.18 4.55
CA LEU A 42 -7.72 6.02 5.42
C LEU A 42 -7.35 4.77 4.63
N VAL A 43 -7.99 4.53 3.48
CA VAL A 43 -7.63 3.42 2.57
C VAL A 43 -6.19 3.58 2.06
N ALA A 44 -5.81 4.78 1.63
CA ALA A 44 -4.45 5.05 1.15
C ALA A 44 -3.39 4.86 2.24
N GLN A 45 -3.66 5.33 3.47
CA GLN A 45 -2.79 5.12 4.64
C GLN A 45 -2.59 3.64 4.97
N ARG A 46 -3.67 2.86 4.94
CA ARG A 46 -3.61 1.40 5.15
C ARG A 46 -2.81 0.72 4.04
N GLN A 47 -3.09 1.04 2.78
CA GLN A 47 -2.36 0.47 1.64
C GLN A 47 -0.87 0.84 1.66
N HIS A 48 -0.52 2.06 2.05
CA HIS A 48 0.86 2.47 2.25
C HIS A 48 1.53 1.58 3.30
N THR A 49 0.88 1.40 4.45
CA THR A 49 1.37 0.55 5.55
C THR A 49 1.63 -0.87 5.07
N TYR A 50 0.68 -1.50 4.38
CA TYR A 50 0.87 -2.83 3.83
C TYR A 50 1.98 -2.89 2.77
N SER A 51 2.05 -1.89 1.90
CA SER A 51 3.11 -1.83 0.87
C SER A 51 4.51 -1.79 1.50
N VAL A 52 4.69 -1.01 2.57
CA VAL A 52 5.94 -0.96 3.34
C VAL A 52 6.24 -2.31 3.98
N ARG A 53 5.25 -2.95 4.63
CA ARG A 53 5.41 -4.27 5.26
C ARG A 53 5.80 -5.34 4.24
N ILE A 54 5.11 -5.40 3.11
CA ILE A 54 5.40 -6.35 2.02
C ILE A 54 6.81 -6.16 1.51
N ARG A 55 7.23 -4.92 1.20
CA ARG A 55 8.60 -4.67 0.73
C ARG A 55 9.65 -5.03 1.77
N ARG A 56 9.39 -4.71 3.04
CA ARG A 56 10.28 -5.08 4.14
C ARG A 56 10.41 -6.60 4.22
N ARG A 57 9.30 -7.33 4.17
CA ARG A 57 9.28 -8.78 4.30
C ARG A 57 9.96 -9.48 3.12
N ILE A 58 9.77 -8.98 1.88
CA ILE A 58 10.52 -9.47 0.70
C ILE A 58 12.03 -9.35 0.91
N LYS A 59 12.51 -8.24 1.50
CA LYS A 59 13.94 -8.07 1.82
C LYS A 59 14.39 -9.03 2.91
N GLU A 60 13.60 -9.19 3.98
CA GLU A 60 13.92 -10.08 5.10
C GLU A 60 13.98 -11.56 4.69
N THR A 61 13.20 -11.98 3.69
CA THR A 61 13.24 -13.36 3.15
C THR A 61 14.35 -13.57 2.12
N GLY A 62 15.17 -12.55 1.83
CA GLY A 62 16.21 -12.63 0.79
C GLY A 62 15.65 -12.73 -0.64
N SER A 63 14.35 -12.50 -0.82
CA SER A 63 13.70 -12.56 -2.12
C SER A 63 13.79 -11.20 -2.84
N ASN A 64 13.28 -11.15 -4.05
CA ASN A 64 13.11 -9.90 -4.79
C ASN A 64 11.66 -9.79 -5.30
N LEU A 65 11.27 -8.59 -5.70
CA LEU A 65 9.91 -8.32 -6.18
C LEU A 65 9.48 -9.20 -7.36
N LYS A 66 10.41 -9.61 -8.23
CA LYS A 66 10.10 -10.47 -9.39
C LYS A 66 9.80 -11.90 -8.95
N ALA A 67 10.57 -12.44 -8.01
CA ALA A 67 10.33 -13.74 -7.42
C ALA A 67 8.99 -13.76 -6.66
N TYR A 68 8.74 -12.76 -5.81
CA TYR A 68 7.47 -12.63 -5.11
C TYR A 68 6.28 -12.50 -6.07
N ALA A 69 6.38 -11.70 -7.14
CA ALA A 69 5.29 -11.58 -8.12
C ALA A 69 4.90 -12.94 -8.73
N ARG A 70 5.91 -13.74 -9.09
CA ARG A 70 5.72 -15.10 -9.61
C ARG A 70 5.02 -16.01 -8.59
N GLU A 71 5.47 -15.99 -7.34
CA GLU A 71 4.91 -16.82 -6.27
C GLU A 71 3.47 -16.41 -5.91
N ALA A 72 3.19 -15.11 -5.90
CA ALA A 72 1.86 -14.54 -5.67
C ALA A 72 0.92 -14.67 -6.88
N GLY A 73 1.36 -15.30 -7.99
CA GLY A 73 0.55 -15.47 -9.19
C GLY A 73 0.16 -14.15 -9.88
N THR A 74 0.99 -13.11 -9.77
CA THR A 74 0.71 -11.77 -10.32
C THR A 74 1.84 -11.27 -11.22
N SER A 75 1.55 -10.30 -12.08
CA SER A 75 2.60 -9.72 -12.92
C SER A 75 3.47 -8.74 -12.13
N TYR A 76 4.77 -8.68 -12.48
CA TYR A 76 5.71 -7.74 -11.87
C TYR A 76 5.27 -6.27 -12.05
N ASP A 77 4.68 -5.94 -13.21
CA ASP A 77 4.14 -4.60 -13.48
C ASP A 77 2.95 -4.26 -12.56
N ARG A 78 1.96 -5.17 -12.46
CA ARG A 78 0.81 -4.97 -11.57
C ARG A 78 1.28 -4.79 -10.14
N LEU A 79 2.17 -5.65 -9.67
CA LEU A 79 2.72 -5.56 -8.33
C LEU A 79 3.46 -4.23 -8.11
N GLY A 80 4.25 -3.80 -9.08
CA GLY A 80 4.97 -2.52 -9.03
C GLY A 80 4.04 -1.32 -8.96
N LYS A 81 2.89 -1.35 -9.64
CA LYS A 81 1.85 -0.30 -9.56
C LYS A 81 1.11 -0.35 -8.21
N LEU A 82 0.78 -1.55 -7.74
CA LEU A 82 0.09 -1.79 -6.47
C LEU A 82 0.88 -1.21 -5.29
N LEU A 83 2.16 -1.62 -5.18
CA LEU A 83 3.06 -1.21 -4.09
C LEU A 83 3.55 0.24 -4.20
N ARG A 84 3.18 0.95 -5.26
CA ARG A 84 3.42 2.40 -5.43
C ARG A 84 2.14 3.21 -5.29
N GLY A 85 1.00 2.58 -4.98
CA GLY A 85 -0.28 3.27 -4.83
C GLY A 85 -0.83 3.83 -6.14
N VAL A 86 -0.43 3.29 -7.28
CA VAL A 86 -0.99 3.64 -8.60
C VAL A 86 -2.30 2.90 -8.85
N ILE A 87 -2.49 1.75 -8.21
CA ILE A 87 -3.75 0.99 -8.22
C ILE A 87 -4.10 0.60 -6.79
N VAL A 88 -5.39 0.42 -6.52
CA VAL A 88 -5.91 0.03 -5.20
C VAL A 88 -5.52 -1.41 -4.88
N MET A 89 -5.04 -1.60 -3.64
CA MET A 89 -4.75 -2.91 -3.05
C MET A 89 -6.05 -3.56 -2.56
N ARG A 90 -6.30 -4.78 -3.02
CA ARG A 90 -7.46 -5.57 -2.59
C ARG A 90 -7.10 -6.41 -1.38
N LEU A 91 -8.11 -6.91 -0.68
CA LEU A 91 -7.90 -7.82 0.45
C LEU A 91 -7.19 -9.11 0.01
N GLU A 92 -7.47 -9.59 -1.19
CA GLU A 92 -6.80 -10.76 -1.78
C GLU A 92 -5.30 -10.54 -1.98
N ASP A 93 -4.86 -9.32 -2.30
CA ASP A 93 -3.44 -9.00 -2.42
C ASP A 93 -2.73 -9.12 -1.06
N ILE A 94 -3.40 -8.69 0.02
CA ILE A 94 -2.89 -8.79 1.40
C ILE A 94 -2.84 -10.25 1.83
N ALA A 95 -3.94 -10.99 1.61
CA ALA A 95 -4.02 -12.41 1.94
C ALA A 95 -2.95 -13.23 1.20
N MET A 96 -2.72 -12.95 -0.08
CA MET A 96 -1.66 -13.60 -0.84
C MET A 96 -0.27 -13.23 -0.31
N ALA A 97 -0.06 -11.98 0.10
CA ALA A 97 1.18 -11.58 0.74
C ALA A 97 1.41 -12.31 2.07
N ASP A 98 0.38 -12.54 2.88
CA ASP A 98 0.47 -13.36 4.08
C ASP A 98 0.82 -14.81 3.77
N VAL A 99 0.17 -15.43 2.78
CA VAL A 99 0.44 -16.82 2.39
C VAL A 99 1.88 -17.00 1.91
N VAL A 100 2.41 -16.06 1.12
CA VAL A 100 3.74 -16.19 0.51
C VAL A 100 4.86 -15.70 1.42
N LEU A 101 4.65 -14.60 2.15
CA LEU A 101 5.71 -13.92 2.91
C LEU A 101 5.56 -14.08 4.43
N GLY A 102 4.33 -14.29 4.91
CA GLY A 102 3.97 -14.36 6.34
C GLY A 102 4.03 -13.01 7.07
N GLY A 103 3.11 -12.81 8.02
CA GLY A 103 3.15 -11.69 8.97
C GLY A 103 2.93 -10.30 8.37
N ILE A 104 2.14 -10.19 7.29
CA ILE A 104 1.78 -8.92 6.66
C ILE A 104 0.56 -8.29 7.35
N SER A 105 -0.50 -9.08 7.54
CA SER A 105 -1.74 -8.62 8.20
C SER A 105 -1.68 -8.64 9.72
N GLU A 106 -0.80 -9.45 10.31
CA GLU A 106 -0.66 -9.50 11.76
C GLU A 106 -0.29 -8.12 12.33
N ALA A 107 -1.22 -7.52 13.06
CA ALA A 107 -0.92 -6.47 14.00
C ALA A 107 -0.30 -7.15 15.22
N ARG A 108 1.01 -6.99 15.44
CA ARG A 108 1.57 -7.37 16.74
C ARG A 108 1.10 -6.49 17.91
N ASP A 109 0.19 -5.55 17.66
CA ASP A 109 -0.36 -4.63 18.67
C ASP A 109 -1.91 -4.58 18.61
N TYR A 110 -2.58 -5.71 18.85
CA TYR A 110 -3.95 -5.67 19.39
C TYR A 110 -3.86 -5.88 20.90
N GLN A 111 -3.81 -4.78 21.66
CA GLN A 111 -4.27 -4.76 23.04
C GLN A 111 -5.71 -4.20 22.99
N PRO A 112 -6.73 -4.97 23.41
CA PRO A 112 -8.07 -4.42 23.62
C PRO A 112 -8.06 -3.34 24.71
#